data_AF-Q2UEJ3-F1
#
_entry.id   AF-Q2UEJ3-F1
#
_cell.length_a   1.000
_cell.length_b   1.000
_cell.length_c   1.000
_cell.angle_alpha   90.00
_cell.angle_beta   90.00
_cell.angle_gamma   90.00
#
_symmetry.space_group_name_H-M   'P 1'
#
loop_
_entity.id
_entity.type
_entity.pdbx_description
1 polymer ?
#
loop_
_entity_poly.entity_id
_entity_poly.type
_entity_poly.pdbx_seq_one_letter_code
_entity_poly.pdbx_strand_id
1 'polypeptide(L)'
;MFFSRRGSQRAFRERKERHVRELEEKVNNLEQASSNLVADNERLKRELARFTTENEILRATSGSGDRTHNHSDEPTTTGPLKYTPTDFYSELVPKGEPSRLHRVSTCAKTGEKLLGAGATWDLIQGHELFKRGLVDIKDVSERLKNITQCDGQGPAFPEAEVLKAIEESAAANDDDLL
;
A
#
# COMPACT_ATOMS: atom_id res chain seq x y z
N MET A 1 40.76 -30.02 -43.77
CA MET A 1 40.03 -29.93 -42.47
C MET A 1 40.40 -28.68 -41.65
N PHE A 2 40.56 -27.48 -42.26
CA PHE A 2 41.00 -26.25 -41.56
C PHE A 2 39.94 -25.12 -41.49
N PHE A 3 38.75 -25.31 -42.07
CA PHE A 3 37.71 -24.27 -42.13
C PHE A 3 36.81 -24.17 -40.87
N SER A 4 36.66 -25.25 -40.09
CA SER A 4 35.70 -25.31 -38.97
C SER A 4 36.14 -24.47 -37.75
N ARG A 5 37.43 -24.47 -37.41
CA ARG A 5 37.96 -23.72 -36.26
C ARG A 5 37.90 -22.20 -36.45
N ARG A 6 38.13 -21.70 -37.68
CA ARG A 6 38.08 -20.26 -38.01
C ARG A 6 36.64 -19.72 -38.00
N GLY A 7 35.67 -20.49 -38.51
CA GLY A 7 34.25 -20.11 -38.51
C GLY A 7 33.67 -20.04 -37.10
N SER A 8 33.95 -21.03 -36.26
CA SER A 8 33.47 -21.05 -34.86
C SER A 8 34.02 -19.89 -34.02
N GLN A 9 35.31 -19.57 -34.18
CA GLN A 9 35.92 -18.45 -33.47
C GLN A 9 35.39 -17.09 -33.91
N ARG A 10 35.10 -16.93 -35.21
CA ARG A 10 34.45 -15.72 -35.74
C ARG A 10 33.04 -15.56 -35.16
N ALA A 11 32.25 -16.63 -35.10
CA ALA A 11 30.90 -16.60 -34.52
C ALA A 11 30.91 -16.28 -33.01
N PHE A 12 31.89 -16.79 -32.26
CA PHE A 12 32.05 -16.44 -30.84
C PHE A 12 32.43 -14.97 -30.66
N ARG A 13 33.39 -14.48 -31.44
CA ARG A 13 33.79 -13.06 -31.44
C ARG A 13 32.61 -12.16 -31.78
N GLU A 14 31.86 -12.50 -32.83
CA GLU A 14 30.70 -11.72 -33.26
C GLU A 14 29.59 -11.68 -32.20
N ARG A 15 29.32 -12.80 -31.51
CA ARG A 15 28.38 -12.82 -30.37
C ARG A 15 28.85 -11.94 -29.22
N LYS A 16 30.13 -11.98 -28.90
CA LYS A 16 30.71 -11.13 -27.84
C LYS A 16 30.64 -9.66 -28.21
N GLU A 17 30.99 -9.29 -29.44
CA GLU A 17 30.90 -7.91 -29.94
C GLU A 17 29.46 -7.41 -29.96
N ARG A 18 28.49 -8.26 -30.34
CA ARG A 18 27.06 -7.93 -30.26
C ARG A 18 26.62 -7.68 -28.83
N HIS A 19 26.97 -8.56 -27.90
CA HIS A 19 26.58 -8.41 -26.50
C HIS A 19 27.22 -7.16 -25.85
N VAL A 20 28.47 -6.85 -26.18
CA VAL A 20 29.11 -5.61 -25.73
C VAL A 20 28.35 -4.39 -26.24
N ARG A 21 27.99 -4.38 -27.53
CA ARG A 21 27.19 -3.29 -28.13
C ARG A 21 25.81 -3.16 -27.48
N GLU A 22 25.13 -4.27 -27.22
CA GLU A 22 23.84 -4.28 -26.53
C GLU A 22 23.95 -3.73 -25.10
N LEU A 23 25.06 -4.03 -24.39
CA LEU A 23 25.31 -3.48 -23.07
C LEU A 23 25.60 -1.97 -23.12
N GLU A 24 26.44 -1.53 -24.06
CA GLU A 24 26.72 -0.11 -24.29
C GLU A 24 25.43 0.67 -24.61
N GLU A 25 24.58 0.11 -25.46
CA GLU A 25 23.28 0.69 -25.79
C GLU A 25 22.35 0.76 -24.57
N LYS A 26 22.28 -0.32 -23.76
CA LYS A 26 21.49 -0.32 -22.52
C LYS A 26 21.98 0.71 -21.52
N VAL A 27 23.29 0.86 -21.34
CA VAL A 27 23.88 1.86 -20.45
C VAL A 27 23.50 3.25 -20.93
N ASN A 28 23.69 3.55 -22.22
CA ASN A 28 23.32 4.85 -22.79
C ASN A 28 21.82 5.16 -22.62
N ASN A 29 20.95 4.17 -22.88
CA ASN A 29 19.51 4.31 -22.68
C ASN A 29 19.14 4.59 -21.21
N LEU A 30 19.79 3.90 -20.27
CA LEU A 30 19.56 4.11 -18.84
C LEU A 30 20.07 5.48 -18.38
N GLU A 31 21.24 5.91 -18.85
CA GLU A 31 21.80 7.24 -18.56
C GLU A 31 20.89 8.35 -19.10
N GLN A 32 20.38 8.20 -20.34
CA GLN A 32 19.44 9.14 -20.93
C GLN A 32 18.11 9.19 -20.17
N ALA A 33 17.55 8.03 -19.80
CA ALA A 33 16.34 7.96 -19.00
C ALA A 33 16.52 8.62 -17.62
N SER A 34 17.66 8.37 -16.97
CA SER A 34 18.01 9.01 -15.70
C SER A 34 18.10 10.54 -15.84
N SER A 35 18.78 11.02 -16.89
CA SER A 35 18.89 12.46 -17.16
C SER A 35 17.52 13.10 -17.38
N ASN A 36 16.63 12.45 -18.13
CA ASN A 36 15.27 12.94 -18.37
C ASN A 36 14.45 12.99 -17.07
N LEU A 37 14.51 11.95 -16.25
CA LEU A 37 13.82 11.90 -14.96
C LEU A 37 14.30 13.01 -14.01
N VAL A 38 15.60 13.28 -13.96
CA VAL A 38 16.16 14.37 -13.16
C VAL A 38 15.65 15.72 -13.67
N ALA A 39 15.65 15.95 -14.98
CA ALA A 39 15.16 17.19 -15.58
C ALA A 39 13.66 17.40 -15.29
N ASP A 40 12.86 16.35 -15.39
CA ASP A 40 11.43 16.39 -15.06
C ASP A 40 11.18 16.63 -13.58
N ASN A 41 11.96 16.02 -12.69
CA ASN A 41 11.86 16.23 -11.25
C ASN A 41 12.16 17.69 -10.87
N GLU A 42 13.21 18.27 -11.45
CA GLU A 42 13.56 19.67 -11.24
C GLU A 42 12.53 20.63 -11.83
N ARG A 43 11.88 20.27 -12.94
CA ARG A 43 10.73 21.03 -13.47
C ARG A 43 9.55 20.99 -12.51
N LEU A 44 9.15 19.80 -12.05
CA LEU A 44 8.02 19.63 -11.15
C LEU A 44 8.23 20.35 -9.81
N LYS A 45 9.45 20.31 -9.25
CA LYS A 45 9.81 21.08 -8.05
C LYS A 45 9.63 22.58 -8.25
N ARG A 46 10.03 23.12 -9.41
CA ARG A 46 9.84 24.54 -9.75
C ARG A 46 8.36 24.91 -9.91
N GLU A 47 7.57 24.05 -10.53
CA GLU A 47 6.12 24.25 -10.66
C GLU A 47 5.42 24.20 -9.30
N LEU A 48 5.77 23.24 -8.44
CA LEU A 48 5.27 23.18 -7.06
C LEU A 48 5.61 24.45 -6.29
N ALA A 49 6.86 24.91 -6.34
CA ALA A 49 7.26 26.17 -5.70
C ALA A 49 6.41 27.35 -6.21
N ARG A 50 6.20 27.46 -7.53
CA ARG A 50 5.35 28.48 -8.13
C ARG A 50 3.92 28.43 -7.59
N PHE A 51 3.27 27.26 -7.62
CA PHE A 51 1.90 27.12 -7.14
C PHE A 51 1.78 27.37 -5.64
N THR A 52 2.77 26.99 -4.84
CA THR A 52 2.77 27.29 -3.40
C THR A 52 2.81 28.80 -3.15
N THR A 53 3.65 29.54 -3.88
CA THR A 53 3.71 31.00 -3.76
C THR A 53 2.43 31.67 -4.25
N GLU A 54 1.84 31.17 -5.34
CA GLU A 54 0.57 31.70 -5.87
C GLU A 54 -0.57 31.48 -4.89
N ASN A 55 -0.68 30.29 -4.30
CA ASN A 55 -1.67 29.99 -3.27
C ASN A 55 -1.47 30.85 -2.01
N GLU A 56 -0.22 31.07 -1.59
CA GLU A 56 0.08 31.91 -0.44
C GLU A 56 -0.36 33.37 -0.69
N ILE A 57 -0.04 33.91 -1.87
CA ILE A 57 -0.48 35.25 -2.28
C ILE A 57 -2.00 35.33 -2.31
N LEU A 58 -2.67 34.37 -2.95
CA LEU A 58 -4.14 34.36 -3.01
C LEU A 58 -4.76 34.29 -1.62
N ARG A 59 -4.23 33.48 -0.70
CA ARG A 59 -4.74 33.43 0.67
C ARG A 59 -4.52 34.75 1.42
N ALA A 60 -3.36 35.38 1.25
CA ALA A 60 -3.05 36.66 1.86
C ALA A 60 -3.93 37.80 1.32
N THR A 61 -4.21 37.81 0.02
CA THR A 61 -5.05 38.85 -0.62
C THR A 61 -6.54 38.60 -0.42
N SER A 62 -6.99 37.34 -0.42
CA SER A 62 -8.40 36.96 -0.21
C SER A 62 -8.84 37.08 1.25
N GLY A 63 -7.92 36.94 2.21
CA GLY A 63 -8.20 37.03 3.64
C GLY A 63 -8.41 38.45 4.18
N SER A 64 -8.27 39.48 3.33
CA SER A 64 -8.40 40.90 3.74
C SER A 64 -9.80 41.48 3.54
N GLY A 65 -10.79 40.65 3.18
CA GLY A 65 -12.11 41.12 2.73
C GLY A 65 -13.30 40.34 3.23
N ASP A 66 -13.36 39.89 4.50
CA ASP A 66 -14.64 39.76 5.20
C ASP A 66 -14.43 39.65 6.73
N ARG A 67 -14.74 40.72 7.45
CA ARG A 67 -14.95 40.69 8.90
C ARG A 67 -16.37 41.13 9.24
N THR A 68 -17.40 40.64 8.57
CA THR A 68 -18.78 40.76 9.10
C THR A 68 -19.75 39.80 8.41
N HIS A 69 -19.89 38.55 8.87
CA HIS A 69 -21.23 38.02 9.12
C HIS A 69 -21.27 36.80 10.03
N ASN A 70 -22.30 36.82 10.84
CA ASN A 70 -22.67 35.87 11.87
C ASN A 70 -23.55 34.80 11.20
N HIS A 71 -22.98 33.68 10.74
CA HIS A 71 -23.75 32.49 10.37
C HIS A 71 -22.99 31.22 10.74
N SER A 72 -23.74 30.33 11.37
CA SER A 72 -23.39 28.98 11.74
C SER A 72 -23.12 28.14 10.50
N ASP A 73 -21.86 27.93 10.14
CA ASP A 73 -21.46 26.91 9.17
C ASP A 73 -20.10 26.33 9.57
N GLU A 74 -20.09 24.99 9.62
CA GLU A 74 -18.98 24.07 9.38
C GLU A 74 -17.54 24.63 9.48
N PRO A 75 -16.70 24.11 10.40
CA PRO A 75 -15.28 24.43 10.36
C PRO A 75 -14.67 23.72 9.15
N THR A 76 -14.50 24.44 8.04
CA THR A 76 -13.49 24.08 7.02
C THR A 76 -12.12 24.34 7.64
N THR A 77 -11.74 23.48 8.58
CA THR A 77 -10.44 23.48 9.25
C THR A 77 -9.42 23.06 8.21
N THR A 78 -8.72 24.04 7.63
CA THR A 78 -7.53 23.77 6.84
C THR A 78 -6.48 23.21 7.79
N GLY A 79 -6.51 21.89 7.96
CA GLY A 79 -5.64 21.15 8.85
C GLY A 79 -4.16 21.31 8.48
N PRO A 80 -3.24 20.89 9.37
CA PRO A 80 -1.81 21.05 9.20
C PRO A 80 -1.31 20.50 7.85
N LEU A 81 -0.41 21.23 7.18
CA LEU A 81 0.30 20.83 5.94
C LEU A 81 1.17 19.57 6.06
N LYS A 82 1.04 18.81 7.16
CA LYS A 82 1.64 17.48 7.34
C LYS A 82 0.53 16.46 7.24
N TYR A 83 0.31 15.92 6.04
CA TYR A 83 -0.50 14.73 5.86
C TYR A 83 0.17 13.60 6.64
N THR A 84 -0.41 13.25 7.79
CA THR A 84 -0.16 11.95 8.41
C THR A 84 -1.28 11.03 7.93
N PRO A 85 -0.99 9.78 7.51
CA PRO A 85 -2.01 8.83 7.03
C PRO A 85 -3.14 8.49 8.02
N THR A 86 -3.13 9.12 9.20
CA THR A 86 -4.07 8.91 10.30
C THR A 86 -5.00 10.11 10.51
N ASP A 87 -4.77 11.24 9.85
CA ASP A 87 -5.57 12.47 10.03
C ASP A 87 -7.06 12.27 9.71
N PHE A 88 -7.38 11.40 8.75
CA PHE A 88 -8.77 11.08 8.39
C PHE A 88 -9.56 10.38 9.52
N TYR A 89 -8.87 9.61 10.38
CA TYR A 89 -9.51 8.85 11.45
C TYR A 89 -9.50 9.58 12.79
N SER A 90 -8.60 10.55 12.97
CA SER A 90 -8.49 11.33 14.22
C SER A 90 -9.75 12.13 14.57
N GLU A 91 -10.55 12.50 13.57
CA GLU A 91 -11.75 13.33 13.74
C GLU A 91 -13.03 12.50 13.92
N LEU A 92 -13.02 11.24 13.48
CA LEU A 92 -14.16 10.31 13.55
C LEU A 92 -14.15 9.44 14.82
N VAL A 93 -13.02 9.38 15.53
CA VAL A 93 -12.83 8.49 16.68
C VAL A 93 -12.89 9.29 17.98
N PRO A 94 -13.77 8.93 18.95
CA PRO A 94 -13.77 9.51 20.29
C PRO A 94 -12.38 9.40 20.94
N LYS A 95 -11.93 10.47 21.62
CA LYS A 95 -10.62 10.51 22.30
C LYS A 95 -10.48 9.33 23.26
N GLY A 96 -9.63 8.35 22.90
CA GLY A 96 -9.34 7.18 23.73
C GLY A 96 -9.27 5.85 22.98
N GLU A 97 -9.77 5.78 21.74
CA GLU A 97 -9.68 4.58 20.90
C GLU A 97 -8.54 4.66 19.88
N PRO A 98 -7.89 3.53 19.53
CA PRO A 98 -6.80 3.51 18.56
C PRO A 98 -7.28 4.05 17.22
N SER A 99 -6.50 4.97 16.62
CA SER A 99 -6.84 5.74 15.41
C SER A 99 -7.03 4.92 14.13
N ARG A 100 -7.09 3.58 14.21
CA ARG A 100 -7.46 2.69 13.11
C ARG A 100 -8.64 1.84 13.58
N LEU A 101 -9.85 2.38 13.45
CA LEU A 101 -11.04 1.56 13.53
C LEU A 101 -11.11 0.71 12.27
N HIS A 102 -10.51 -0.48 12.31
CA HIS A 102 -10.74 -1.43 11.25
C HIS A 102 -12.21 -1.87 11.27
N ARG A 103 -12.83 -1.91 10.08
CA ARG A 103 -14.28 -2.10 9.95
C ARG A 103 -14.73 -3.40 10.62
N VAL A 104 -15.66 -3.27 11.56
CA VAL A 104 -16.41 -4.37 12.15
C VAL A 104 -17.90 -4.09 11.90
N SER A 105 -18.53 -4.94 11.11
CA SER A 105 -19.97 -4.91 10.83
C SER A 105 -20.67 -6.04 11.56
N THR A 106 -21.99 -5.95 11.76
CA THR A 106 -22.81 -7.08 12.24
C THR A 106 -23.74 -7.52 11.12
N CYS A 107 -23.74 -8.81 10.78
CA CYS A 107 -24.62 -9.33 9.74
C CYS A 107 -26.09 -9.23 10.20
N ALA A 108 -26.92 -8.50 9.45
CA ALA A 108 -28.33 -8.31 9.78
C ALA A 108 -29.17 -9.60 9.76
N LYS A 109 -28.65 -10.69 9.18
CA LYS A 109 -29.36 -11.98 9.04
C LYS A 109 -28.96 -13.01 10.08
N THR A 110 -27.69 -13.04 10.50
CA THR A 110 -27.15 -14.03 11.45
C THR A 110 -26.80 -13.43 12.80
N GLY A 111 -26.70 -12.09 12.91
CA GLY A 111 -26.22 -11.41 14.11
C GLY A 111 -24.73 -11.57 14.37
N GLU A 112 -24.00 -12.21 13.45
CA GLU A 112 -22.57 -12.49 13.62
C GLU A 112 -21.72 -11.26 13.29
N LYS A 113 -20.60 -11.15 14.01
CA LYS A 113 -19.60 -10.10 13.83
C LYS A 113 -18.78 -10.39 12.57
N LEU A 114 -18.90 -9.50 11.59
CA LEU A 114 -18.19 -9.52 10.32
C LEU A 114 -17.02 -8.54 10.37
N LEU A 115 -15.81 -9.07 10.24
CA LEU A 115 -14.56 -8.34 10.24
C LEU A 115 -14.18 -7.97 8.80
N GLY A 116 -13.81 -6.71 8.56
CA GLY A 116 -13.14 -6.32 7.32
C GLY A 116 -11.69 -6.78 7.32
N ALA A 117 -11.02 -6.73 6.16
CA ALA A 117 -9.65 -7.23 6.00
C ALA A 117 -8.65 -6.74 7.07
N GLY A 118 -8.71 -5.46 7.46
CA GLY A 118 -7.86 -4.91 8.52
C GLY A 118 -8.22 -5.42 9.93
N ALA A 119 -9.51 -5.63 10.21
CA ALA A 119 -9.96 -6.11 11.52
C ALA A 119 -9.64 -7.60 11.68
N THR A 120 -9.75 -8.35 10.59
CA THR A 120 -9.28 -9.74 10.49
C THR A 120 -7.77 -9.81 10.77
N TRP A 121 -6.98 -8.90 10.18
CA TRP A 121 -5.54 -8.86 10.41
C TRP A 121 -5.18 -8.54 11.86
N ASP A 122 -5.84 -7.55 12.47
CA ASP A 122 -5.66 -7.23 13.90
C ASP A 122 -5.98 -8.43 14.80
N LEU A 123 -7.05 -9.17 14.49
CA LEU A 123 -7.44 -10.36 15.24
C LEU A 123 -6.37 -11.46 15.14
N ILE A 124 -5.84 -11.69 13.93
CA ILE A 124 -4.74 -12.63 13.70
C ILE A 124 -3.51 -12.23 14.51
N GLN A 125 -3.11 -10.96 14.46
CA GLN A 125 -1.95 -10.46 15.21
C GLN A 125 -2.14 -10.51 16.73
N GLY A 126 -3.37 -10.33 17.21
CA GLY A 126 -3.70 -10.40 18.63
C GLY A 126 -3.67 -11.81 19.22
N HIS A 127 -3.88 -12.85 18.39
CA HIS A 127 -4.06 -14.23 18.81
C HIS A 127 -2.79 -14.84 19.43
N GLU A 128 -2.96 -15.65 20.49
CA GLU A 128 -1.81 -16.26 21.19
C GLU A 128 -1.01 -17.20 20.30
N LEU A 129 -1.67 -17.99 19.45
CA LEU A 129 -0.99 -18.93 18.54
C LEU A 129 -0.09 -18.20 17.53
N PHE A 130 -0.49 -17.00 17.09
CA PHE A 130 0.33 -16.16 16.23
C PHE A 130 1.55 -15.62 16.98
N LYS A 131 1.38 -15.16 18.23
CA LYS A 131 2.49 -14.71 19.08
C LYS A 131 3.47 -15.83 19.43
N ARG A 132 3.00 -17.07 19.50
CA ARG A 132 3.82 -18.27 19.68
C ARG A 132 4.51 -18.73 18.39
N GLY A 133 4.20 -18.12 17.24
CA GLY A 133 4.78 -18.46 15.95
C GLY A 133 4.27 -19.78 15.35
N LEU A 134 3.14 -20.29 15.83
CA LEU A 134 2.59 -21.58 15.41
C LEU A 134 1.64 -21.47 14.21
N VAL A 135 1.27 -20.26 13.81
CA VAL A 135 0.28 -20.00 12.77
C VAL A 135 0.98 -19.68 11.46
N ASP A 136 0.65 -20.42 10.40
CA ASP A 136 1.08 -20.09 9.04
C ASP A 136 0.12 -19.05 8.43
N ILE A 137 0.62 -17.83 8.25
CA ILE A 137 -0.12 -16.73 7.65
C ILE A 137 -0.58 -17.08 6.23
N LYS A 138 0.21 -17.86 5.49
CA LYS A 138 -0.12 -18.25 4.11
C LYS A 138 -1.33 -19.17 4.09
N ASP A 139 -1.31 -20.23 4.90
CA ASP A 139 -2.44 -21.16 5.06
C ASP A 139 -3.71 -20.44 5.56
N VAL A 140 -3.59 -19.60 6.60
CA VAL A 140 -4.72 -18.76 7.05
C VAL A 140 -5.26 -17.89 5.90
N SER A 141 -4.38 -17.27 5.10
CA SER A 141 -4.82 -16.43 3.97
C SER A 141 -5.56 -17.23 2.88
N GLU A 142 -5.16 -18.48 2.62
CA GLU A 142 -5.83 -19.35 1.65
C GLU A 142 -7.20 -19.82 2.16
N ARG A 143 -7.29 -20.18 3.44
CA ARG A 143 -8.57 -20.53 4.10
C ARG A 143 -9.53 -19.35 4.09
N LEU A 144 -9.04 -18.16 4.45
CA LEU A 144 -9.84 -16.94 4.48
C LEU A 144 -10.40 -16.57 3.10
N LYS A 145 -9.65 -16.77 2.00
CA LYS A 145 -10.12 -16.50 0.63
C LYS A 145 -11.38 -17.29 0.27
N ASN A 146 -11.54 -18.51 0.78
CA ASN A 146 -12.68 -19.36 0.46
C ASN A 146 -13.96 -19.01 1.23
N ILE A 147 -13.83 -18.28 2.35
CA ILE A 147 -14.95 -17.90 3.23
C ILE A 147 -15.36 -16.42 3.09
N THR A 148 -14.73 -15.67 2.18
CA THR A 148 -15.02 -14.24 1.99
C THR A 148 -16.49 -14.01 1.65
N GLN A 149 -17.15 -13.14 2.40
CA GLN A 149 -18.48 -12.62 2.08
C GLN A 149 -18.37 -11.18 1.57
N CYS A 150 -19.14 -10.81 0.55
CA CYS A 150 -19.15 -9.44 0.02
C CYS A 150 -20.33 -8.66 0.63
N ASP A 151 -20.02 -7.71 1.52
CA ASP A 151 -21.01 -6.85 2.21
C ASP A 151 -21.16 -5.48 1.52
N GLY A 152 -21.01 -5.43 0.19
CA GLY A 152 -21.14 -4.20 -0.61
C GLY A 152 -20.03 -3.16 -0.45
N GLN A 153 -19.20 -3.27 0.59
CA GLN A 153 -18.13 -2.30 0.90
C GLN A 153 -16.76 -2.99 1.02
N GLY A 154 -16.60 -4.18 0.43
CA GLY A 154 -15.37 -4.99 0.43
C GLY A 154 -15.51 -6.33 1.16
N PRO A 155 -14.45 -7.17 1.16
CA PRO A 155 -14.48 -8.50 1.76
C PRO A 155 -14.72 -8.42 3.27
N ALA A 156 -15.64 -9.25 3.74
CA ALA A 156 -16.04 -9.40 5.12
C ALA A 156 -15.89 -10.87 5.53
N PHE A 157 -15.39 -11.08 6.74
CA PHE A 157 -15.07 -12.40 7.28
C PHE A 157 -15.80 -12.58 8.62
N PRO A 158 -16.58 -13.66 8.82
CA PRO A 158 -17.13 -13.96 10.13
C PRO A 158 -16.02 -14.20 11.15
N GLU A 159 -16.10 -13.55 12.31
CA GLU A 159 -15.09 -13.68 13.39
C GLU A 159 -14.84 -15.13 13.80
N ALA A 160 -15.91 -15.94 13.89
CA ALA A 160 -15.81 -17.36 14.23
C ALA A 160 -14.98 -18.16 13.21
N GLU A 161 -15.16 -17.88 11.92
CA GLU A 161 -14.43 -18.56 10.85
C GLU A 161 -12.96 -18.12 10.80
N VAL A 162 -12.66 -16.86 11.15
CA VAL A 162 -11.27 -16.38 11.27
C VAL A 162 -10.55 -17.11 12.41
N LEU A 163 -11.17 -17.23 13.58
CA LEU A 163 -10.59 -17.95 14.73
C LEU A 163 -10.37 -19.43 14.38
N LYS A 164 -11.37 -20.06 13.77
CA LYS A 164 -11.27 -21.45 13.33
C LYS A 164 -10.12 -21.66 12.33
N ALA A 165 -9.96 -20.75 11.36
CA ALA A 165 -8.86 -20.83 10.40
C ALA A 165 -7.48 -20.69 11.08
N ILE A 166 -7.35 -19.88 12.13
CA ILE A 166 -6.12 -19.73 12.91
C ILE A 166 -5.81 -21.02 13.68
N GLU A 167 -6.81 -21.61 14.33
CA GLU A 167 -6.67 -22.87 15.08
C GLU A 167 -6.32 -24.05 14.17
N GLU A 168 -7.01 -24.19 13.04
CA GLU A 168 -6.73 -25.22 12.05
C GLU A 168 -5.32 -25.10 11.45
N SER A 169 -4.89 -23.87 11.17
CA SER A 169 -3.54 -23.62 10.67
C SER A 169 -2.47 -23.97 11.70
N ALA A 170 -2.71 -23.66 12.97
CA ALA A 170 -1.81 -24.04 14.06
C ALA A 170 -1.75 -25.55 14.28
N ALA A 171 -2.88 -26.26 14.16
CA ALA A 171 -2.93 -27.71 14.26
C ALA A 171 -2.21 -28.40 13.08
N ALA A 172 -2.36 -27.87 11.87
CA ALA A 172 -1.68 -28.40 10.67
C ALA A 172 -0.15 -28.23 10.74
N ASN A 173 0.34 -27.15 11.36
CA ASN A 173 1.78 -26.92 11.55
C ASN A 173 2.39 -27.82 12.64
N ASP A 174 1.61 -28.25 13.64
CA ASP A 174 2.05 -29.19 14.68
C ASP A 174 2.23 -30.61 14.11
N ASP A 175 1.42 -30.99 13.10
CA ASP A 175 1.45 -32.31 12.44
C ASP A 175 2.62 -32.45 11.43
N ASP A 176 3.16 -31.35 10.91
CA ASP A 176 4.30 -31.32 9.98
C ASP A 176 5.68 -31.37 10.69
N LEU A 177 5.68 -31.41 12.03
CA LEU A 177 6.88 -31.49 12.90
C LEU A 177 7.07 -32.85 13.58
N LEU A 178 6.29 -33.88 13.20
CA LEU A 178 6.49 -35.29 13.59
C LEU A 178 7.12 -36.12 12.47
#